data_AF-A0A6J4DZH8-F1
#
_entry.id   AF-A0A6J4DZH8-F1
#
_cell.length_a   1.000
_cell.length_b   1.000
_cell.length_c   1.000
_cell.angle_alpha   90.00
_cell.angle_beta   90.00
_cell.angle_gamma   90.00
#
_symmetry.space_group_name_H-M   'P 1'
#
loop_
_entity.id
_entity.type
_entity.pdbx_description
1 polymer ?
#
loop_
_entity_poly.entity_id
_entity_poly.type
_entity_poly.pdbx_seq_one_letter_code
_entity_poly.pdbx_strand_id
1 'polypeptide(L)'
;MKDSSFLIEAADFETMEELNLFLKNHALKDIPDHLINPENTQTTEPYSANQYSEVYISVDPGIMTALLSLEKAVATAERPEEVTGVARYWADLTKAVVAEIRRDNDALLKDHLYVAEQRCNPHRMEKLIYEC
;
A
#
# COMPACT_ATOMS: atom_id res chain seq x y z
N MET A 1 -17.77 -0.68 11.61
CA MET A 1 -17.35 -1.99 11.06
C MET A 1 -15.86 -2.09 11.32
N LYS A 2 -15.43 -3.05 12.15
CA LYS A 2 -14.19 -3.01 12.96
C LYS A 2 -13.17 -4.08 12.52
N ASP A 3 -13.31 -4.60 11.31
CA ASP A 3 -12.76 -5.91 10.97
C ASP A 3 -11.64 -5.87 9.90
N SER A 4 -11.03 -4.71 9.63
CA SER A 4 -9.96 -4.60 8.64
C SER A 4 -8.59 -5.08 9.16
N SER A 5 -8.35 -5.03 10.47
CA SER A 5 -7.03 -5.30 11.06
C SER A 5 -6.58 -6.77 10.97
N PHE A 6 -7.49 -7.71 10.68
CA PHE A 6 -7.19 -9.14 10.60
C PHE A 6 -7.16 -9.69 9.17
N LEU A 7 -7.51 -8.88 8.16
CA LEU A 7 -7.66 -9.36 6.79
C LEU A 7 -6.34 -9.89 6.22
N ILE A 8 -5.20 -9.28 6.55
CA ILE A 8 -3.89 -9.68 5.97
C ILE A 8 -3.25 -10.84 6.71
N GLU A 9 -3.48 -10.97 8.03
CA GLU A 9 -3.03 -12.16 8.76
C GLU A 9 -3.79 -13.43 8.33
N ALA A 10 -5.05 -13.27 7.90
CA ALA A 10 -5.93 -14.33 7.43
C ALA A 10 -5.91 -14.56 5.90
N ALA A 11 -5.53 -13.55 5.10
CA ALA A 11 -5.43 -13.66 3.66
C ALA A 11 -4.08 -14.27 3.27
N ASP A 12 -4.06 -15.59 3.08
CA ASP A 12 -3.03 -16.25 2.28
C ASP A 12 -3.33 -15.93 0.81
N PHE A 13 -2.81 -14.80 0.32
CA PHE A 13 -2.91 -14.45 -1.10
C PHE A 13 -2.26 -15.56 -1.93
N GLU A 14 -3.02 -16.16 -2.83
CA GLU A 14 -2.51 -17.23 -3.68
C GLU A 14 -1.76 -16.64 -4.87
N THR A 15 -2.16 -15.42 -5.30
CA THR A 15 -1.57 -14.76 -6.45
C THR A 15 -1.17 -13.29 -6.26
N MET A 16 -0.22 -12.82 -7.07
CA MET A 16 0.16 -11.40 -7.13
C MET A 16 -0.99 -10.51 -7.63
N GLU A 17 -1.88 -11.05 -8.48
CA GLU A 17 -3.08 -10.34 -8.93
C GLU A 17 -4.05 -10.07 -7.77
N GLU A 18 -4.30 -11.09 -6.94
CA GLU A 18 -5.14 -10.96 -5.74
C GLU A 18 -4.58 -9.93 -4.76
N LEU A 19 -3.27 -10.00 -4.48
CA LEU A 19 -2.59 -9.02 -3.63
C LEU A 19 -2.70 -7.61 -4.21
N ASN A 20 -2.46 -7.46 -5.52
CA ASN A 20 -2.56 -6.16 -6.20
C ASN A 20 -3.98 -5.58 -6.11
N LEU A 21 -5.01 -6.39 -6.35
CA LEU A 21 -6.40 -5.96 -6.25
C LEU A 21 -6.75 -5.55 -4.82
N PHE A 22 -6.32 -6.34 -3.83
CA PHE A 22 -6.49 -6.01 -2.42
C PHE A 22 -5.84 -4.66 -2.08
N LEU A 23 -4.59 -4.44 -2.47
CA LEU A 23 -3.88 -3.20 -2.19
C LEU A 23 -4.51 -1.99 -2.90
N LYS A 24 -4.96 -2.16 -4.16
CA LYS A 24 -5.69 -1.08 -4.85
C LYS A 24 -7.00 -0.70 -4.16
N ASN A 25 -7.73 -1.67 -3.62
CA ASN A 25 -9.04 -1.44 -3.02
C ASN A 25 -8.97 -0.95 -1.56
N HIS A 26 -7.92 -1.34 -0.84
CA HIS A 26 -7.82 -1.10 0.61
C HIS A 26 -6.70 -0.14 0.98
N ALA A 27 -5.56 -0.16 0.28
CA ALA A 27 -4.44 0.72 0.56
C ALA A 27 -4.61 2.08 -0.14
N LEU A 28 -5.01 2.09 -1.41
CA LEU A 28 -5.32 3.33 -2.11
C LEU A 28 -6.75 3.77 -1.81
N LYS A 29 -6.92 5.04 -1.49
CA LYS A 29 -8.23 5.66 -1.32
C LYS A 29 -8.39 6.78 -2.35
N ASP A 30 -9.57 6.87 -2.93
CA ASP A 30 -9.96 8.02 -3.73
C ASP A 30 -9.87 9.29 -2.87
N ILE A 31 -9.45 10.39 -3.49
CA ILE A 31 -9.46 11.69 -2.82
C ILE A 31 -10.93 12.03 -2.55
N PRO A 32 -11.33 12.23 -1.29
CA PRO A 32 -12.70 12.63 -0.98
C PRO A 32 -13.08 13.92 -1.71
N ASP A 33 -14.32 14.00 -2.23
CA ASP A 33 -14.81 15.15 -3.01
C ASP A 33 -14.63 16.51 -2.31
N HIS A 34 -14.73 16.52 -0.98
CA HIS A 34 -14.56 17.73 -0.16
C HIS A 34 -13.10 18.21 -0.05
N LEU A 35 -12.12 17.35 -0.33
CA LEU A 35 -10.70 17.71 -0.45
C LEU A 35 -10.35 18.11 -1.88
N ILE A 36 -11.05 17.56 -2.87
CA ILE A 36 -10.98 17.97 -4.28
C ILE A 36 -11.52 19.39 -4.46
N ASN A 37 -12.63 19.72 -3.78
CA ASN A 37 -13.33 20.98 -3.92
C ASN A 37 -13.73 21.55 -2.54
N PRO A 38 -12.75 22.09 -1.78
CA PRO A 38 -12.99 22.60 -0.43
C PRO A 38 -13.98 23.78 -0.38
N GLU A 39 -14.11 24.53 -1.48
CA GLU A 39 -15.05 25.67 -1.62
C GLU A 39 -16.47 25.23 -2.02
N ASN A 40 -16.69 23.94 -2.29
CA ASN A 40 -17.99 23.36 -2.67
C ASN A 40 -18.65 24.09 -3.87
N THR A 41 -17.82 24.67 -4.75
CA THR A 41 -18.28 25.38 -5.94
C THR A 41 -18.69 24.38 -7.01
N GLN A 42 -19.93 24.43 -7.50
CA GLN A 42 -20.44 23.55 -8.55
C GLN A 42 -19.67 23.79 -9.87
N THR A 43 -18.54 23.12 -10.06
CA THR A 43 -17.82 23.08 -11.32
C THR A 43 -18.40 21.98 -12.19
N THR A 44 -18.98 22.38 -13.32
CA THR A 44 -19.62 21.53 -14.33
C THR A 44 -18.66 20.90 -15.34
N GLU A 45 -17.35 21.12 -15.18
CA GLU A 45 -16.33 20.52 -16.03
C GLU A 45 -16.01 19.10 -15.52
N PRO A 46 -16.04 18.06 -16.37
CA PRO A 46 -15.55 16.74 -15.99
C PRO A 46 -14.07 16.88 -15.64
N TYR A 47 -13.74 16.73 -14.35
CA TYR A 47 -12.38 16.80 -13.85
C TYR A 47 -11.49 15.85 -14.65
N SER A 48 -10.64 16.43 -15.50
CA SER A 48 -9.78 15.67 -16.40
C SER A 48 -8.82 14.80 -15.58
N ALA A 49 -8.72 13.52 -15.92
CA ALA A 49 -7.89 12.51 -15.24
C ALA A 49 -6.39 12.86 -15.11
N ASN A 50 -5.95 13.97 -15.71
CA ASN A 50 -4.58 14.48 -15.68
C ASN A 50 -4.30 15.48 -14.53
N GLN A 51 -5.28 15.82 -13.69
CA GLN A 51 -5.10 16.84 -12.65
C GLN A 51 -4.72 16.31 -11.26
N TYR A 52 -4.77 14.99 -11.02
CA TYR A 52 -4.33 14.42 -9.74
C TYR A 52 -3.08 13.56 -9.94
N SER A 53 -1.95 14.04 -9.42
CA SER A 53 -0.69 13.31 -9.28
C SER A 53 -0.51 12.77 -7.84
N GLU A 54 -1.59 12.82 -7.05
CA GLU A 54 -1.59 12.52 -5.62
C GLU A 54 -2.61 11.42 -5.33
N VAL A 55 -2.26 10.51 -4.44
CA VAL A 55 -3.10 9.39 -3.98
C VAL A 55 -3.09 9.35 -2.46
N TYR A 56 -4.22 9.02 -1.84
CA TYR A 56 -4.27 8.76 -0.41
C TYR A 56 -3.92 7.30 -0.13
N ILE A 57 -3.09 7.10 0.87
CA ILE A 57 -2.68 5.76 1.30
C ILE A 57 -3.19 5.54 2.73
N SER A 58 -3.94 4.45 2.91
CA SER A 58 -4.37 4.00 4.22
C SER A 58 -3.19 3.42 4.98
N VAL A 59 -2.88 3.98 6.14
CA VAL A 59 -1.81 3.51 7.02
C VAL A 59 -2.45 2.86 8.23
N ASP A 60 -2.62 1.54 8.16
CA ASP A 60 -2.99 0.71 9.30
C ASP A 60 -2.01 -0.47 9.43
N PRO A 61 -1.91 -1.11 10.61
CA PRO A 61 -0.95 -2.17 10.83
C PRO A 61 -1.08 -3.35 9.85
N GLY A 62 -2.31 -3.67 9.42
CA GLY A 62 -2.55 -4.76 8.48
C GLY A 62 -1.94 -4.44 7.13
N ILE A 63 -2.40 -3.36 6.50
CA ILE A 63 -1.93 -2.91 5.18
C ILE A 63 -0.41 -2.70 5.16
N MET A 64 0.13 -2.04 6.19
CA MET A 64 1.57 -1.84 6.30
C MET A 64 2.33 -3.17 6.45
N THR A 65 1.75 -4.17 7.12
CA THR A 65 2.39 -5.50 7.22
C THR A 65 2.50 -6.16 5.85
N ALA A 66 1.45 -6.13 5.02
CA ALA A 66 1.53 -6.67 3.66
C ALA A 66 2.55 -5.92 2.80
N LEU A 67 2.48 -4.59 2.81
CA LEU A 67 3.37 -3.73 2.04
C LEU A 67 4.84 -3.95 2.43
N LEU A 68 5.16 -3.97 3.73
CA LEU A 68 6.52 -4.24 4.22
C LEU A 68 6.98 -5.67 3.93
N SER A 69 6.09 -6.65 4.01
CA SER A 69 6.43 -8.05 3.69
C SER A 69 6.81 -8.19 2.21
N LEU A 70 6.02 -7.57 1.32
CA LEU A 70 6.28 -7.55 -0.11
C LEU A 70 7.56 -6.78 -0.44
N GLU A 71 7.75 -5.59 0.13
CA GLU A 71 8.94 -4.76 -0.08
C GLU A 71 10.21 -5.51 0.32
N LYS A 72 10.22 -6.14 1.49
CA LYS A 72 11.36 -6.94 1.95
C LYS A 72 11.60 -8.15 1.06
N ALA A 73 10.55 -8.86 0.63
CA ALA A 73 10.69 -10.00 -0.27
C ALA A 73 11.31 -9.59 -1.62
N VAL A 74 10.89 -8.44 -2.17
CA VAL A 74 11.50 -7.86 -3.37
C VAL A 74 12.96 -7.45 -3.11
N ALA A 75 13.26 -6.84 -1.96
CA ALA A 75 14.61 -6.40 -1.62
C ALA A 75 15.60 -7.56 -1.42
N THR A 76 15.11 -8.72 -0.97
CA THR A 76 15.92 -9.94 -0.77
C THR A 76 15.70 -10.99 -1.86
N ALA A 77 15.12 -10.61 -3.00
CA ALA A 77 14.83 -11.53 -4.09
C ALA A 77 16.12 -12.18 -4.63
N GLU A 78 16.14 -13.51 -4.72
CA GLU A 78 17.27 -14.26 -5.27
C GLU A 78 17.48 -14.01 -6.77
N ARG A 79 16.39 -13.70 -7.50
CA ARG A 79 16.39 -13.44 -8.95
C ARG A 79 15.78 -12.05 -9.23
N PRO A 80 16.46 -10.94 -8.88
CA PRO A 80 15.89 -9.61 -8.94
C PRO A 80 15.33 -9.22 -10.31
N GLU A 81 15.90 -9.75 -11.40
CA GLU A 81 15.47 -9.54 -12.78
C GLU A 81 14.12 -10.18 -13.11
N GLU A 82 13.78 -11.29 -12.46
CA GLU A 82 12.53 -12.02 -12.66
C GLU A 82 11.36 -11.47 -11.82
N VAL A 83 11.64 -10.57 -10.87
CA VAL A 83 10.59 -9.92 -10.07
C VAL A 83 9.62 -9.17 -10.99
N THR A 84 8.32 -9.26 -10.72
CA THR A 84 7.33 -8.65 -11.59
C THR A 84 7.27 -7.13 -11.43
N GLY A 85 6.85 -6.43 -12.49
CA GLY A 85 6.70 -4.98 -12.45
C GLY A 85 5.74 -4.50 -11.37
N VAL A 86 4.67 -5.28 -11.12
CA VAL A 86 3.67 -4.98 -10.09
C VAL A 86 4.26 -5.11 -8.68
N ALA A 87 5.04 -6.16 -8.42
CA ALA A 87 5.74 -6.33 -7.14
C ALA A 87 6.75 -5.20 -6.91
N ARG A 88 7.54 -4.82 -7.91
CA ARG A 88 8.47 -3.68 -7.83
C ARG A 88 7.75 -2.36 -7.54
N TYR A 89 6.65 -2.10 -8.25
CA TYR A 89 5.84 -0.90 -8.05
C TYR A 89 5.40 -0.75 -6.59
N TRP A 90 4.82 -1.80 -6.00
CA TRP A 90 4.36 -1.76 -4.62
C TRP A 90 5.52 -1.67 -3.62
N ALA A 91 6.66 -2.31 -3.90
CA ALA A 91 7.86 -2.18 -3.07
C ALA A 91 8.38 -0.72 -3.06
N ASP A 92 8.47 -0.08 -4.22
CA ASP A 92 8.94 1.30 -4.32
C ASP A 92 7.96 2.30 -3.70
N LEU A 93 6.66 2.10 -3.88
CA LEU A 93 5.64 2.88 -3.18
C LEU A 93 5.77 2.74 -1.65
N THR A 94 5.97 1.51 -1.18
CA THR A 94 6.14 1.22 0.26
C THR A 94 7.34 1.97 0.83
N LYS A 95 8.48 1.99 0.14
CA LYS A 95 9.66 2.75 0.56
C LYS A 95 9.36 4.23 0.71
N ALA A 96 8.62 4.82 -0.23
CA ALA A 96 8.21 6.22 -0.17
C ALA A 96 7.29 6.50 1.04
N VAL A 97 6.29 5.65 1.27
CA VAL A 97 5.38 5.77 2.43
C VAL A 97 6.12 5.66 3.75
N VAL A 98 7.01 4.68 3.90
CA VAL A 98 7.81 4.48 5.12
C VAL A 98 8.72 5.68 5.37
N ALA A 99 9.35 6.21 4.33
CA ALA A 99 10.18 7.41 4.45
C ALA A 99 9.37 8.62 4.95
N GLU A 100 8.14 8.79 4.43
CA GLU A 100 7.25 9.87 4.85
C GLU A 100 6.80 9.74 6.31
N ILE A 101 6.32 8.56 6.72
CA ILE A 101 5.88 8.30 8.10
C ILE A 101 7.03 8.55 9.09
N ARG A 102 8.26 8.16 8.74
CA ARG A 102 9.43 8.35 9.61
C ARG A 102 9.86 9.81 9.69
N ARG A 103 9.69 10.58 8.60
CA ARG A 103 10.02 12.00 8.54
C ARG A 103 9.03 12.85 9.35
N ASP A 104 7.75 12.50 9.31
CA ASP A 104 6.71 13.22 10.02
C ASP A 104 6.77 13.02 11.55
N ASN A 105 6.02 13.79 12.33
CA ASN A 105 5.94 13.70 13.79
C ASN A 105 4.64 13.04 14.30
N ASP A 106 3.83 12.47 13.41
CA ASP A 106 2.63 11.74 13.81
C ASP A 106 2.98 10.43 14.56
N ALA A 107 2.66 10.40 15.85
CA ALA A 107 2.95 9.25 16.71
C ALA A 107 2.08 8.02 16.35
N LEU A 108 0.84 8.22 15.91
CA LEU A 108 -0.06 7.12 15.57
C LEU A 108 0.42 6.39 14.31
N LEU A 109 0.83 7.14 13.28
CA LEU A 109 1.38 6.55 12.07
C LEU A 109 2.67 5.77 12.35
N LYS A 110 3.53 6.31 13.22
CA LYS A 110 4.76 5.62 13.66
C LYS A 110 4.46 4.34 14.45
N ASP A 111 3.47 4.36 15.35
CA ASP A 111 3.05 3.17 16.09
C ASP A 111 2.48 2.09 15.15
N HIS A 112 1.68 2.49 14.15
CA HIS A 112 1.18 1.55 13.14
C HIS A 112 2.31 0.93 12.31
N LEU A 113 3.28 1.75 11.89
CA LEU A 113 4.48 1.27 11.20
C LEU A 113 5.28 0.31 12.08
N TYR A 114 5.51 0.65 13.36
CA TYR A 114 6.24 -0.19 14.29
C TYR A 114 5.59 -1.57 14.46
N VAL A 115 4.27 -1.62 14.65
CA VAL A 115 3.53 -2.90 14.75
C VAL A 115 3.68 -3.71 13.47
N ALA A 116 3.61 -3.08 12.30
CA ALA A 116 3.76 -3.76 11.03
C ALA A 116 5.17 -4.31 10.81
N GLU A 117 6.21 -3.59 11.23
CA GLU A 117 7.60 -4.05 11.17
C GLU A 117 7.84 -5.32 12.00
N GLN A 118 7.16 -5.45 13.15
CA GLN A 118 7.24 -6.65 14.00
C GLN A 118 6.51 -7.87 13.39
N ARG A 119 5.50 -7.63 12.55
CA ARG A 119 4.64 -8.68 11.97
C ARG A 119 5.01 -9.08 10.56
N CYS A 120 5.81 -8.27 9.87
CA CYS A 120 6.13 -8.52 8.46
C CYS A 120 6.77 -9.91 8.29
N ASN A 121 6.37 -10.60 7.23
CA ASN A 121 6.85 -11.94 6.91
C ASN A 121 7.14 -12.05 5.40
N PRO A 122 8.37 -11.74 4.98
CA PRO A 122 8.76 -11.76 3.56
C PRO A 122 8.61 -13.13 2.91
N HIS A 123 8.81 -14.22 3.66
CA HIS A 123 8.73 -15.59 3.15
C HIS A 123 7.35 -15.93 2.57
N ARG A 124 6.28 -15.32 3.10
CA ARG A 124 4.92 -15.48 2.54
C ARG A 124 4.75 -14.87 1.15
N MET A 125 5.62 -13.93 0.77
CA MET A 125 5.52 -13.20 -0.49
C MET A 125 6.52 -13.69 -1.55
N GLU A 126 7.48 -14.56 -1.19
CA GLU A 126 8.58 -15.01 -2.07
C GLU A 126 8.11 -15.64 -3.38
N LYS A 127 6.98 -16.34 -3.38
CA LYS A 127 6.42 -16.92 -4.61
C LYS A 127 5.69 -15.88 -5.44
N LEU A 128 4.97 -14.98 -4.78
CA LEU A 128 4.12 -13.96 -5.41
C LEU A 128 4.95 -12.95 -6.20
N ILE A 129 6.13 -12.58 -5.71
CA ILE A 129 6.96 -11.56 -6.39
C ILE A 129 7.41 -11.93 -7.80
N TYR A 130 7.34 -13.22 -8.17
CA TYR A 130 7.71 -13.73 -9.50
C TYR A 130 6.51 -14.08 -10.39
N GLU A 131 5.29 -13.94 -9.88
CA GLU A 131 4.09 -14.33 -10.60
C GLU A 131 3.58 -13.21 -11.51
N CYS A 132 3.45 -13.53 -12.80
CA CYS A 132 3.08 -12.62 -13.89
C CYS A 132 1.58 -12.58 -14.16
#